data_AF-E7RQX6-F1
#
_entry.id   AF-E7RQX6-F1
#
_cell.length_a   1.000
_cell.length_b   1.000
_cell.length_c   1.000
_cell.angle_alpha   90.00
_cell.angle_beta   90.00
_cell.angle_gamma   90.00
#
_symmetry.space_group_name_H-M   'P 1'
#
loop_
_entity.id
_entity.type
_entity.pdbx_description
1 polymer ?
#
loop_
_entity_poly.entity_id
_entity_poly.type
_entity_poly.pdbx_seq_one_letter_code
_entity_poly.pdbx_strand_id
1 'polypeptide(L)'
;MKIKNNYILGFCVLLLAVLCVLSVSTPVRFRRQKQQREVEVKRCLMAIRRAEMKYLQAYGTYTDNFRALTAARLLADSVQYIPYSGGKRFRLAVSVQLTKTGNRVPLMECSATYTDYLHGLDASQIADITEDANASGRFAGLKIGDLTTPNDNAGNWE
;
A
#
# COMPACT_ATOMS: atom_id res chain seq x y z
N MET A 1 9.67 40.31 -43.23
CA MET A 1 8.90 39.04 -43.30
C MET A 1 7.72 39.17 -42.34
N LYS A 2 6.49 39.42 -42.83
CA LYS A 2 5.31 39.66 -41.98
C LYS A 2 4.72 38.31 -41.57
N ILE A 3 5.08 37.81 -40.39
CA ILE A 3 4.42 36.64 -39.80
C ILE A 3 2.97 37.04 -39.54
N LYS A 4 2.01 36.42 -40.23
CA LYS A 4 0.59 36.75 -40.05
C LYS A 4 0.17 36.28 -38.65
N ASN A 5 -0.50 37.14 -37.88
CA ASN A 5 -1.00 36.83 -36.53
C ASN A 5 -1.77 35.50 -36.43
N ASN A 6 -2.39 35.05 -37.53
CA ASN A 6 -3.09 33.77 -37.60
C ASN A 6 -2.17 32.54 -37.39
N TYR A 7 -0.91 32.60 -37.83
CA TYR A 7 0.05 31.51 -37.59
C TYR A 7 0.56 31.52 -36.15
N ILE A 8 0.71 32.71 -35.55
CA ILE A 8 1.06 32.86 -34.13
C ILE A 8 -0.09 32.30 -33.27
N LEU A 9 -1.33 32.62 -33.61
CA LEU A 9 -2.52 32.10 -32.93
C LEU A 9 -2.62 30.57 -33.07
N GLY A 10 -2.40 30.04 -34.27
CA GLY A 10 -2.38 28.60 -34.51
C GLY A 10 -1.29 27.87 -33.71
N PHE A 11 -0.08 28.44 -33.65
CA PHE A 11 1.01 27.89 -32.84
C PHE A 11 0.69 27.94 -31.34
N CYS A 12 0.14 29.04 -30.83
CA CYS A 12 -0.28 29.16 -29.43
C CYS A 12 -1.33 28.10 -29.06
N VAL A 13 -2.33 27.86 -29.92
CA VAL A 13 -3.35 26.82 -29.68
C VAL A 13 -2.72 25.43 -29.66
N LEU A 14 -1.80 25.13 -30.58
CA LEU A 14 -1.11 23.84 -30.65
C LEU A 14 -0.20 23.63 -29.42
N LEU A 15 0.52 24.66 -29.01
CA LEU A 15 1.35 24.66 -27.82
C LEU A 15 0.52 24.46 -26.55
N LEU A 16 -0.59 25.19 -26.40
CA LEU A 16 -1.53 25.00 -25.28
C LEU A 16 -2.13 23.60 -25.27
N ALA A 17 -2.51 23.04 -26.42
CA ALA A 17 -3.03 21.68 -26.51
C ALA A 17 -2.00 20.64 -26.03
N VAL A 18 -0.73 20.78 -26.44
CA VAL A 18 0.36 19.92 -25.97
C VAL A 18 0.57 20.05 -24.46
N LEU A 19 0.61 21.28 -23.93
CA LEU A 19 0.76 21.53 -22.49
C LEU A 19 -0.39 20.93 -21.66
N CYS A 20 -1.62 21.04 -22.14
CA CYS A 20 -2.79 20.42 -21.50
C CYS A 20 -2.70 18.89 -21.47
N VAL A 21 -2.25 18.26 -22.56
CA VAL A 21 -2.09 16.80 -22.63
C VAL A 21 -0.99 16.32 -21.67
N LEU A 22 0.14 17.02 -21.60
CA LEU A 22 1.23 16.67 -20.68
C LEU A 22 0.84 16.84 -19.20
N SER A 23 0.10 17.91 -18.89
CA SER A 23 -0.40 18.21 -17.53
C SER A 23 -1.37 17.14 -17.04
N VAL A 24 -2.30 16.67 -17.89
CA VAL A 24 -3.30 15.65 -17.50
C VAL A 24 -2.71 14.24 -17.49
N SER A 25 -1.80 13.91 -18.42
CA SER A 25 -1.33 12.53 -18.59
C SER A 25 -0.46 12.02 -17.44
N THR A 26 0.36 12.88 -16.84
CA THR A 26 1.28 12.54 -15.74
C THR A 26 0.57 12.05 -14.47
N PRO A 27 -0.41 12.79 -13.89
CA PRO A 27 -1.17 12.33 -12.72
C PRO A 27 -2.12 11.17 -13.03
N VAL A 28 -2.56 11.00 -14.28
CA VAL A 28 -3.38 9.85 -14.69
C VAL A 28 -2.55 8.57 -14.73
N ARG A 29 -1.32 8.61 -15.26
CA ARG A 29 -0.43 7.44 -15.31
C ARG A 29 -0.06 6.95 -13.91
N PHE A 30 0.30 7.88 -13.02
CA PHE A 30 0.62 7.54 -11.63
C PHE A 30 -0.57 6.87 -10.93
N ARG A 31 -1.77 7.43 -11.05
CA ARG A 31 -2.99 6.84 -10.47
C ARG A 31 -3.24 5.43 -10.98
N ARG A 32 -3.10 5.18 -12.28
CA ARG A 32 -3.26 3.83 -12.87
C ARG A 32 -2.23 2.85 -12.33
N GLN A 33 -0.95 3.22 -12.30
CA GLN A 33 0.11 2.36 -11.79
C GLN A 33 -0.06 2.09 -10.29
N LYS A 34 -0.39 3.11 -9.50
CA LYS A 34 -0.72 2.97 -8.07
C LYS A 34 -1.83 1.95 -7.86
N GLN A 35 -2.96 2.09 -8.55
CA GLN A 35 -4.09 1.15 -8.42
C GLN A 35 -3.71 -0.29 -8.75
N GLN A 36 -2.93 -0.50 -9.83
CA GLN A 36 -2.45 -1.83 -10.20
C GLN A 36 -1.58 -2.45 -9.10
N ARG A 37 -0.60 -1.69 -8.59
CA ARG A 37 0.29 -2.16 -7.53
C ARG A 37 -0.46 -2.41 -6.23
N GLU A 38 -1.43 -1.57 -5.88
CA GLU A 38 -2.28 -1.75 -4.70
C GLU A 38 -3.07 -3.06 -4.75
N VAL A 39 -3.58 -3.47 -5.92
CA VAL A 39 -4.29 -4.76 -6.06
C VAL A 39 -3.38 -5.94 -5.71
N GLU A 40 -2.13 -5.92 -6.16
CA GLU A 40 -1.16 -6.99 -5.87
C GLU A 40 -0.75 -6.99 -4.39
N VAL A 41 -0.46 -5.81 -3.82
CA VAL A 41 -0.10 -5.68 -2.41
C VAL A 41 -1.26 -6.14 -1.52
N LYS A 42 -2.49 -5.72 -1.82
CA LYS A 42 -3.71 -6.17 -1.11
C LYS A 42 -3.88 -7.69 -1.17
N ARG A 43 -3.60 -8.31 -2.32
CA ARG A 43 -3.64 -9.77 -2.47
C ARG A 43 -2.64 -10.46 -1.53
N CYS A 44 -1.40 -9.96 -1.47
CA CYS A 44 -0.39 -10.49 -0.54
C CYS A 44 -0.81 -10.29 0.92
N LEU A 45 -1.27 -9.10 1.31
CA LEU A 45 -1.76 -8.83 2.66
C LEU A 45 -2.91 -9.78 3.03
N MET A 46 -3.88 -10.01 2.13
CA MET A 46 -4.97 -10.94 2.36
C MET A 46 -4.51 -12.41 2.48
N ALA A 47 -3.44 -12.80 1.76
CA ALA A 47 -2.82 -14.11 1.95
C ALA A 47 -2.15 -14.24 3.33
N ILE A 48 -1.44 -13.19 3.77
CA ILE A 48 -0.84 -13.13 5.12
C ILE A 48 -1.93 -13.19 6.19
N ARG A 49 -3.01 -12.40 6.07
CA ARG A 49 -4.18 -12.45 6.97
C ARG A 49 -4.72 -13.87 7.12
N ARG A 50 -4.91 -14.59 6.00
CA ARG A 50 -5.41 -15.97 6.01
C ARG A 50 -4.43 -16.94 6.67
N ALA A 51 -3.13 -16.77 6.44
CA ALA A 51 -2.10 -17.59 7.07
C ALA A 51 -2.06 -17.38 8.58
N GLU A 52 -2.09 -16.12 9.03
CA GLU A 52 -2.13 -15.74 10.44
C GLU A 52 -3.38 -16.25 11.15
N MET A 53 -4.56 -16.14 10.53
CA MET A 53 -5.80 -16.69 11.13
C MET A 53 -5.74 -18.21 11.31
N LYS A 54 -5.15 -18.94 10.34
CA LYS A 54 -4.93 -20.38 10.49
C LYS A 54 -3.90 -20.70 11.57
N TYR A 55 -2.86 -19.88 11.68
CA TYR A 55 -1.84 -20.01 12.72
C TYR A 55 -2.45 -19.77 14.11
N LEU A 56 -3.27 -18.72 14.26
CA LEU A 56 -4.05 -18.44 15.47
C LEU A 56 -4.95 -19.63 15.85
N GLN A 57 -5.65 -20.23 14.88
CA GLN A 57 -6.52 -21.37 15.13
C GLN A 57 -5.74 -22.60 15.65
N ALA A 58 -4.51 -22.82 15.17
CA ALA A 58 -3.69 -23.97 15.55
C ALA A 58 -2.90 -23.76 16.86
N TYR A 59 -2.42 -22.54 17.10
CA TYR A 59 -1.46 -22.24 18.18
C TYR A 59 -1.99 -21.28 19.25
N GLY A 60 -3.16 -20.68 19.05
CA GLY A 60 -3.79 -19.73 20.00
C GLY A 60 -3.14 -18.34 20.04
N THR A 61 -2.20 -18.05 19.15
CA THR A 61 -1.55 -16.72 18.99
C THR A 61 -1.22 -16.45 17.53
N TYR A 62 -0.99 -15.18 17.17
CA TYR A 62 -0.34 -14.79 15.92
C TYR A 62 1.19 -14.91 16.01
N THR A 63 1.88 -14.82 14.87
CA THR A 63 3.34 -14.74 14.79
C THR A 63 3.79 -13.48 14.03
N ASP A 64 4.94 -12.94 14.41
CA ASP A 64 5.62 -11.86 13.67
C ASP A 64 6.70 -12.39 12.70
N ASN A 65 6.82 -13.73 12.61
CA ASN A 65 7.89 -14.38 11.87
C ASN A 65 7.34 -15.15 10.65
N PHE A 66 7.60 -14.63 9.45
CA PHE A 66 7.25 -15.29 8.19
C PHE A 66 7.83 -16.71 8.05
N ARG A 67 8.96 -17.02 8.72
CA ARG A 67 9.52 -18.38 8.74
C ARG A 67 8.60 -19.37 9.44
N ALA A 68 7.88 -18.95 10.48
CA ALA A 68 6.92 -19.80 11.16
C ALA A 68 5.72 -20.12 10.25
N LEU A 69 5.20 -19.11 9.54
CA LEU A 69 4.10 -19.29 8.57
C LEU A 69 4.48 -20.19 7.39
N THR A 70 5.69 -20.04 6.86
CA THR A 70 6.20 -20.86 5.75
C THR A 70 6.53 -22.28 6.19
N ALA A 71 7.14 -22.47 7.36
CA ALA A 71 7.41 -23.79 7.94
C ALA A 71 6.11 -24.57 8.21
N ALA A 72 5.06 -23.88 8.66
CA ALA A 72 3.73 -24.45 8.84
C ALA A 72 2.96 -24.67 7.51
N ARG A 73 3.56 -24.35 6.36
CA ARG A 73 2.94 -24.41 5.01
C ARG A 73 1.66 -23.57 4.89
N LEU A 74 1.54 -22.51 5.69
CA LEU A 74 0.39 -21.61 5.68
C LEU A 74 0.55 -20.45 4.69
N LEU A 75 1.81 -20.10 4.39
CA LEU A 75 2.17 -19.01 3.49
C LEU A 75 3.25 -19.47 2.51
N ALA A 76 3.15 -19.07 1.24
CA ALA A 76 4.23 -19.27 0.28
C ALA A 76 5.39 -18.29 0.55
N ASP A 77 6.64 -18.75 0.38
CA ASP A 77 7.84 -17.97 0.72
C ASP A 77 7.94 -16.63 -0.04
N SER A 78 7.42 -16.57 -1.27
CA SER A 78 7.43 -15.35 -2.07
C SER A 78 6.47 -14.25 -1.55
N VAL A 79 5.45 -14.60 -0.76
CA VAL A 79 4.39 -13.67 -0.33
C VAL A 79 4.88 -12.70 0.77
N GLN A 80 5.96 -13.04 1.48
CA GLN A 80 6.54 -12.16 2.50
C GLN A 80 7.16 -10.87 1.92
N TYR A 81 7.40 -10.83 0.61
CA TYR A 81 8.02 -9.70 -0.09
C TYR A 81 6.96 -8.76 -0.67
N ILE A 82 7.20 -7.45 -0.52
CA ILE A 82 6.34 -6.41 -1.07
C ILE A 82 6.58 -6.33 -2.58
N PRO A 83 5.53 -6.50 -3.43
CA PRO A 83 5.67 -6.31 -4.88
C PRO A 83 6.29 -4.95 -5.22
N TYR A 84 7.16 -4.91 -6.23
CA TYR A 84 7.82 -3.70 -6.75
C TYR A 84 8.82 -2.99 -5.81
N SER A 85 9.08 -3.54 -4.62
CA SER A 85 9.90 -2.88 -3.59
C SER A 85 11.40 -3.13 -3.68
N GLY A 86 11.87 -3.91 -4.65
CA GLY A 86 13.28 -4.34 -4.72
C GLY A 86 13.66 -5.38 -3.65
N GLY A 87 12.69 -6.18 -3.18
CA GLY A 87 12.95 -7.26 -2.22
C GLY A 87 12.73 -6.88 -0.74
N LYS A 88 12.10 -5.74 -0.46
CA LYS A 88 11.67 -5.42 0.91
C LYS A 88 10.55 -6.36 1.34
N ARG A 89 10.49 -6.64 2.64
CA ARG A 89 9.45 -7.48 3.25
C ARG A 89 8.36 -6.62 3.86
N PHE A 90 7.17 -7.20 3.95
CA PHE A 90 6.09 -6.62 4.75
C PHE A 90 6.52 -6.48 6.21
N ARG A 91 6.06 -5.44 6.88
CA ARG A 91 6.24 -5.28 8.33
C ARG A 91 5.09 -6.00 9.02
N LEU A 92 5.39 -7.17 9.59
CA LEU A 92 4.45 -7.94 10.40
C LEU A 92 4.80 -7.77 11.88
N ALA A 93 3.80 -7.49 12.70
CA ALA A 93 3.94 -7.33 14.13
C ALA A 93 2.72 -7.96 14.83
N VAL A 94 2.92 -8.38 16.07
CA VAL A 94 1.88 -8.98 16.90
C VAL A 94 1.89 -8.37 18.29
N SER A 95 0.73 -8.33 18.91
CA SER A 95 0.58 -7.91 20.30
C SER A 95 -0.51 -8.74 20.97
N VAL A 96 -0.61 -8.66 22.30
CA VAL A 96 -1.71 -9.25 23.06
C VAL A 96 -2.31 -8.18 23.94
N GLN A 97 -3.59 -7.91 23.75
CA GLN A 97 -4.33 -6.97 24.58
C GLN A 97 -5.11 -7.72 25.67
N LEU A 98 -5.12 -7.16 26.88
CA LEU A 98 -5.99 -7.62 27.96
C LEU A 98 -7.30 -6.85 27.91
N THR A 99 -8.42 -7.56 27.81
CA THR A 99 -9.74 -6.92 27.94
C THR A 99 -10.00 -6.55 29.40
N LYS A 100 -11.00 -5.68 29.62
CA LYS A 100 -11.48 -5.34 30.96
C LYS A 100 -11.94 -6.56 31.77
N THR A 101 -12.29 -7.65 31.09
CA THR A 101 -12.73 -8.92 31.69
C THR A 101 -11.57 -9.90 31.91
N GLY A 102 -10.32 -9.50 31.66
CA GLY A 102 -9.12 -10.34 31.85
C GLY A 102 -8.82 -11.30 30.69
N ASN A 103 -9.60 -11.27 29.60
CA ASN A 103 -9.35 -12.11 28.44
C ASN A 103 -8.15 -11.60 27.64
N ARG A 104 -7.31 -12.52 27.17
CA ARG A 104 -6.18 -12.21 26.29
C ARG A 104 -6.66 -12.24 24.84
N VAL A 105 -6.59 -11.11 24.16
CA VAL A 105 -6.94 -10.96 22.74
C VAL A 105 -5.64 -10.80 21.96
N PRO A 106 -5.20 -11.81 21.20
CA PRO A 106 -4.08 -11.65 20.29
C PRO A 106 -4.47 -10.71 19.15
N LEU A 107 -3.55 -9.84 18.78
CA LEU A 107 -3.69 -8.85 17.71
C LEU A 107 -2.48 -8.96 16.78
N MET A 108 -2.70 -8.62 15.52
CA MET A 108 -1.64 -8.55 14.51
C MET A 108 -1.79 -7.28 13.69
N GLU A 109 -0.68 -6.82 13.11
CA GLU A 109 -0.66 -5.80 12.08
C GLU A 109 0.35 -6.20 11.00
N CYS A 110 -0.04 -6.11 9.73
CA CYS A 110 0.87 -6.30 8.61
C CYS A 110 0.75 -5.12 7.65
N SER A 111 1.89 -4.50 7.29
CA SER A 111 1.89 -3.25 6.53
C SER A 111 2.96 -3.12 5.45
N ALA A 112 2.68 -2.29 4.45
CA ALA A 112 3.59 -1.82 3.41
C ALA A 112 3.32 -0.34 3.12
N THR A 113 4.36 0.49 3.09
CA THR A 113 4.23 1.95 2.88
C THR A 113 4.13 2.31 1.40
N TYR A 114 3.56 3.48 1.08
CA TYR A 114 3.56 4.00 -0.30
C TYR A 114 4.96 4.02 -0.91
N THR A 115 5.97 4.45 -0.13
CA THR A 115 7.37 4.50 -0.56
C THR A 115 7.94 3.15 -0.95
N ASP A 116 7.47 2.05 -0.33
CA ASP A 116 7.96 0.71 -0.60
C ASP A 116 7.33 0.12 -1.87
N TYR A 117 6.01 0.10 -1.97
CA TYR A 117 5.35 -0.56 -3.12
C TYR A 117 5.17 0.34 -4.34
N LEU A 118 5.28 1.67 -4.20
CA LEU A 118 5.31 2.60 -5.33
C LEU A 118 6.75 2.94 -5.76
N HIS A 119 7.75 2.23 -5.24
CA HIS A 119 9.14 2.42 -5.60
C HIS A 119 9.35 2.45 -7.13
N GLY A 120 10.12 3.45 -7.59
CA GLY A 120 10.38 3.69 -9.01
C GLY A 120 9.25 4.42 -9.77
N LEU A 121 8.18 4.84 -9.10
CA LEU A 121 7.23 5.81 -9.64
C LEU A 121 7.67 7.25 -9.30
N ASP A 122 6.84 8.23 -9.69
CA ASP A 122 7.08 9.65 -9.44
C ASP A 122 7.21 9.95 -7.93
N ALA A 123 8.41 10.34 -7.50
CA ALA A 123 8.73 10.55 -6.09
C ALA A 123 7.98 11.73 -5.48
N SER A 124 7.69 12.78 -6.25
CA SER A 124 6.91 13.94 -5.77
C SER A 124 5.47 13.51 -5.49
N GLN A 125 4.85 12.77 -6.41
CA GLN A 125 3.49 12.26 -6.20
C GLN A 125 3.41 11.26 -5.04
N ILE A 126 4.46 10.46 -4.79
CA ILE A 126 4.54 9.59 -3.61
C ILE A 126 4.64 10.42 -2.32
N ALA A 127 5.44 11.48 -2.32
CA ALA A 127 5.57 12.38 -1.17
C ALA A 127 4.23 13.06 -0.85
N ASP A 128 3.55 13.59 -1.86
CA ASP A 128 2.25 14.27 -1.72
C ASP A 128 1.21 13.36 -1.05
N ILE A 129 0.99 12.14 -1.59
CA ILE A 129 0.01 11.20 -1.01
C ILE A 129 0.42 10.67 0.37
N THR A 130 1.73 10.65 0.67
CA THR A 130 2.26 10.24 1.97
C THR A 130 1.98 11.31 3.00
N GLU A 131 2.25 12.57 2.67
CA GLU A 131 1.96 13.72 3.52
C GLU A 131 0.44 13.84 3.76
N ASP A 132 -0.38 13.76 2.71
CA ASP A 132 -1.83 13.80 2.83
C ASP A 132 -2.38 12.71 3.75
N ALA A 133 -1.83 11.49 3.68
CA ALA A 133 -2.21 10.40 4.56
C ALA A 133 -1.85 10.71 6.02
N ASN A 134 -0.61 11.13 6.27
CA ASN A 134 -0.12 11.46 7.61
C ASN A 134 -0.90 12.64 8.22
N ALA A 135 -1.12 13.71 7.45
CA ALA A 135 -1.90 14.88 7.86
C ALA A 135 -3.35 14.52 8.19
N SER A 136 -3.89 13.48 7.55
CA SER A 136 -5.23 12.94 7.84
C SER A 136 -5.24 11.92 9.00
N GLY A 137 -4.11 11.68 9.67
CA GLY A 137 -3.98 10.63 10.69
C GLY A 137 -4.15 9.20 10.16
N ARG A 138 -4.03 9.00 8.84
CA ARG A 138 -4.12 7.69 8.18
C ARG A 138 -2.74 7.10 7.99
N PHE A 139 -2.66 5.77 7.97
CA PHE A 139 -1.42 5.08 7.61
C PHE A 139 -1.03 5.38 6.15
N ALA A 140 0.21 5.83 5.92
CA ALA A 140 0.75 6.14 4.60
C ALA A 140 1.12 4.88 3.78
N GLY A 141 0.11 4.09 3.45
CA GLY A 141 0.24 2.87 2.67
C GLY A 141 -0.94 1.93 2.86
N LEU A 142 -0.67 0.64 2.74
CA LEU A 142 -1.65 -0.42 2.96
C LEU A 142 -1.29 -1.19 4.22
N LYS A 143 -2.28 -1.37 5.10
CA LYS A 143 -2.14 -2.21 6.30
C LYS A 143 -3.38 -3.04 6.55
N ILE A 144 -3.19 -4.20 7.18
CA ILE A 144 -4.25 -5.02 7.78
C ILE A 144 -4.00 -5.14 9.27
N GLY A 145 -5.08 -5.24 10.05
CA GLY A 145 -4.99 -5.37 11.49
C GLY A 145 -4.57 -4.09 12.20
N ASP A 146 -4.50 -4.19 13.52
CA ASP A 146 -4.11 -3.10 14.41
C ASP A 146 -3.60 -3.70 15.73
N LEU A 147 -2.49 -3.18 16.23
CA LEU A 147 -1.85 -3.70 17.46
C LEU A 147 -2.49 -3.18 18.75
N THR A 148 -3.42 -2.23 18.65
CA THR A 148 -4.01 -1.53 19.79
C THR A 148 -5.49 -1.80 19.95
N THR A 149 -6.21 -1.96 18.85
CA THR A 149 -7.67 -2.11 18.85
C THR A 149 -8.08 -3.31 18.01
N PRO A 150 -8.86 -4.28 18.54
CA PRO A 150 -9.38 -5.37 17.75
C PRO A 150 -10.24 -4.85 16.60
N ASN A 151 -9.87 -5.19 15.37
CA ASN A 151 -10.57 -4.76 14.15
C ASN A 151 -10.79 -5.94 13.18
N ASP A 152 -10.84 -7.17 13.68
CA ASP A 152 -10.98 -8.40 12.88
C ASP A 152 -9.93 -8.57 11.77
N ASN A 153 -8.74 -8.00 11.99
CA ASN A 153 -7.65 -7.92 11.01
C ASN A 153 -8.07 -7.23 9.70
N ALA A 154 -8.99 -6.27 9.77
CA ALA A 154 -9.49 -5.52 8.61
C ALA A 154 -8.38 -4.71 7.93
N GLY A 155 -8.51 -4.54 6.62
CA GLY A 155 -7.63 -3.67 5.83
C GLY A 155 -8.03 -2.21 5.93
N ASN A 156 -7.08 -1.28 5.84
CA ASN A 156 -7.37 0.17 5.82
C ASN A 156 -8.03 0.66 4.51
N TRP A 157 -8.56 -0.24 3.69
CA TRP A 157 -9.26 0.00 2.43
C TRP A 157 -10.66 -0.63 2.39
N GLU A 158 -11.04 -1.33 3.46
CA GLU A 158 -12.38 -1.89 3.69
C GLU A 158 -13.25 -0.84 4.37
#